data_AF-A0A2N0QKF7-F1
#
_entry.id   AF-A0A2N0QKF7-F1
#
_cell.length_a   1.000
_cell.length_b   1.000
_cell.length_c   1.000
_cell.angle_alpha   90.00
_cell.angle_beta   90.00
_cell.angle_gamma   90.00
#
_symmetry.space_group_name_H-M   'P 1'
#
loop_
_entity.id
_entity.type
_entity.pdbx_description
1 polymer ?
#
loop_
_entity_poly.entity_id
_entity_poly.type
_entity_poly.pdbx_seq_one_letter_code
_entity_poly.pdbx_strand_id
1 'polypeptide(L)'
;MWEISSGRPPFISYEHDFDLAIYIINGIRPKIVSGTPLEYKNLMIQCWDANPLNRPDIETLRKRIRELNFYYQNKSNELLTKLEEDNNLEIGDLEYYIADYLRVKFINLKIFLNQETQQKVLLKFVDF
;
A
#
# COMPACT_ATOMS: atom_id res chain seq x y z
N MET A 1 2.71 -5.13 -1.50
CA MET A 1 2.39 -3.69 -1.30
C MET A 1 1.80 -3.06 -2.55
N TRP A 2 2.48 -3.15 -3.71
CA TRP A 2 1.94 -2.56 -4.94
C TRP A 2 0.58 -3.13 -5.35
N GLU A 3 0.43 -4.44 -5.41
CA GLU A 3 -0.84 -5.11 -5.74
C GLU A 3 -1.99 -4.70 -4.82
N ILE A 4 -1.70 -4.43 -3.54
CA ILE A 4 -2.68 -3.91 -2.58
C ILE A 4 -3.13 -2.51 -3.00
N SER A 5 -2.17 -1.62 -3.28
CA SER A 5 -2.43 -0.24 -3.67
C SER A 5 -3.09 -0.12 -5.05
N SER A 6 -2.73 -0.98 -6.00
CA SER A 6 -3.25 -0.95 -7.37
C SER A 6 -4.54 -1.75 -7.53
N GLY A 7 -4.78 -2.74 -6.66
CA GLY A 7 -5.84 -3.73 -6.82
C GLY A 7 -5.66 -4.64 -8.03
N ARG A 8 -4.43 -4.74 -8.58
CA ARG A 8 -4.13 -5.48 -9.80
C ARG A 8 -2.86 -6.32 -9.63
N PRO A 9 -2.76 -7.47 -10.31
CA PRO A 9 -1.50 -8.21 -10.42
C PRO A 9 -0.37 -7.32 -10.98
N PRO A 10 0.85 -7.38 -10.42
CA PRO A 10 1.99 -6.66 -10.97
C PRO A 10 2.36 -7.21 -12.35
N PHE A 11 2.78 -6.33 -13.25
CA PHE A 11 3.21 -6.68 -14.60
C PHE A 11 2.17 -7.41 -15.45
N ILE A 12 0.87 -7.15 -15.24
CA ILE A 12 -0.24 -7.77 -16.00
C ILE A 12 -0.12 -7.68 -17.54
N SER A 13 0.67 -6.72 -18.05
CA SER A 13 0.93 -6.52 -19.48
C SER A 13 2.14 -7.31 -20.01
N TYR A 14 2.78 -8.12 -19.18
CA TYR A 14 3.95 -8.93 -19.52
C TYR A 14 3.57 -10.40 -19.37
N GLU A 15 4.15 -11.24 -20.22
CA GLU A 15 4.18 -12.68 -19.97
C GLU A 15 5.03 -12.96 -18.73
N HIS A 16 4.59 -13.90 -17.91
CA HIS A 16 5.27 -14.23 -16.64
C HIS A 16 6.37 -15.29 -16.88
N ASP A 17 7.36 -14.91 -17.69
CA ASP A 17 8.43 -15.78 -18.18
C ASP A 17 9.83 -15.28 -17.76
N PHE A 18 10.86 -15.90 -18.36
CA PHE A 18 12.26 -15.56 -18.09
C PHE A 18 12.60 -14.11 -18.52
N ASP A 19 12.00 -13.61 -19.59
CA ASP A 19 12.27 -12.26 -20.09
C ASP A 19 11.79 -11.21 -19.08
N LEU A 20 10.62 -11.43 -18.46
CA LEU A 20 10.15 -10.58 -17.37
C LEU A 20 11.13 -10.56 -16.18
N ALA A 21 11.70 -11.71 -15.81
CA ALA A 21 12.70 -11.78 -14.74
C ALA A 21 13.96 -10.95 -15.08
N ILE A 22 14.44 -11.02 -16.32
CA ILE A 22 15.56 -10.20 -16.81
C ILE A 22 15.22 -8.72 -16.75
N TYR A 23 14.03 -8.31 -17.16
CA TYR A 23 13.62 -6.91 -17.08
C TYR A 23 13.58 -6.41 -15.63
N ILE A 24 13.10 -7.23 -14.68
CA ILE A 24 13.05 -6.86 -13.25
C ILE A 24 14.47 -6.69 -12.68
N ILE A 25 15.39 -7.59 -13.04
CA ILE A 25 16.81 -7.48 -12.69
C ILE A 25 17.41 -6.19 -13.26
N ASN A 26 17.06 -5.85 -14.51
CA ASN A 26 17.45 -4.61 -15.17
C ASN A 26 16.72 -3.35 -14.65
N GLY A 27 15.89 -3.49 -13.61
CA GLY A 27 15.36 -2.36 -12.87
C GLY A 27 13.94 -1.95 -13.22
N ILE A 28 13.21 -2.68 -14.07
CA ILE A 28 11.78 -2.35 -14.25
C ILE A 28 11.05 -2.53 -12.91
N ARG A 29 10.15 -1.61 -12.61
CA ARG A 29 9.28 -1.65 -11.44
C ARG A 29 7.85 -1.31 -11.86
N PRO A 30 6.83 -1.81 -11.15
CA PRO A 30 5.45 -1.44 -11.43
C PRO A 30 5.25 0.08 -11.30
N LYS A 31 4.51 0.68 -12.23
CA LYS A 31 4.18 2.11 -12.18
C LYS A 31 3.35 2.41 -10.94
N ILE A 32 3.76 3.42 -10.16
CA ILE A 32 2.99 3.85 -8.99
C ILE A 32 1.64 4.40 -9.44
N VAL A 33 0.56 3.94 -8.79
CA VAL A 33 -0.80 4.36 -9.10
C VAL A 33 -1.07 5.74 -8.50
N SER A 34 -1.79 6.58 -9.24
CA SER A 34 -2.21 7.90 -8.76
C SER A 34 -3.10 7.76 -7.52
N GLY A 35 -2.86 8.60 -6.50
CA GLY A 35 -3.60 8.53 -5.24
C GLY A 35 -3.04 7.52 -4.24
N THR A 36 -1.93 6.82 -4.54
CA THR A 36 -1.17 6.11 -3.50
C THR A 36 -0.61 7.15 -2.51
N PRO A 37 -0.89 7.02 -1.20
CA PRO A 37 -0.37 7.96 -0.21
C PRO A 37 1.15 8.03 -0.22
N LEU A 38 1.71 9.23 -0.04
CA LEU A 38 3.13 9.52 -0.27
C LEU A 38 4.05 8.63 0.60
N GLU A 39 3.72 8.49 1.87
CA GLU A 39 4.52 7.73 2.81
C GLU A 39 4.47 6.23 2.51
N TYR A 40 3.31 5.71 2.08
CA TYR A 40 3.17 4.33 1.62
C TYR A 40 3.94 4.09 0.32
N LYS A 41 3.90 5.05 -0.62
CA LYS A 41 4.69 5.04 -1.86
C LYS A 41 6.18 4.97 -1.54
N ASN A 42 6.68 5.81 -0.65
CA ASN A 42 8.09 5.85 -0.30
C ASN A 42 8.55 4.54 0.35
N LEU A 43 7.73 3.98 1.25
CA LEU A 43 8.00 2.69 1.87
C LEU A 43 8.02 1.55 0.85
N MET A 44 7.05 1.51 -0.06
CA MET A 44 7.00 0.55 -1.14
C MET A 44 8.21 0.66 -2.07
N ILE A 45 8.66 1.89 -2.37
CA ILE A 45 9.85 2.12 -3.18
C ILE A 45 11.10 1.58 -2.49
N GLN A 46 11.22 1.81 -1.18
CA GLN A 46 12.33 1.32 -0.40
C GLN A 46 12.41 -0.22 -0.36
N CYS A 47 11.27 -0.91 -0.34
CA CYS A 47 11.24 -2.38 -0.34
C CYS A 47 11.84 -3.04 -1.59
N TRP A 48 11.86 -2.34 -2.73
CA TRP A 48 12.41 -2.87 -3.99
C TRP A 48 13.64 -2.10 -4.47
N ASP A 49 14.34 -1.44 -3.55
CA ASP A 49 15.60 -0.74 -3.80
C ASP A 49 16.61 -1.70 -4.46
N ALA A 50 17.36 -1.16 -5.42
CA ALA A 50 18.38 -1.93 -6.15
C ALA A 50 19.48 -2.41 -5.20
N ASN A 51 19.85 -1.60 -4.21
CA ASN A 51 20.77 -1.99 -3.15
C ASN A 51 19.99 -2.72 -2.03
N PRO A 52 20.27 -4.01 -1.78
CA PRO A 52 19.61 -4.76 -0.71
C PRO A 52 19.77 -4.14 0.68
N LEU A 53 20.87 -3.43 0.93
CA LEU A 53 21.14 -2.79 2.22
C LEU A 53 20.20 -1.61 2.52
N ASN A 54 19.60 -1.02 1.50
CA ASN A 54 18.62 0.06 1.66
C ASN A 54 17.22 -0.47 1.98
N ARG A 55 16.96 -1.76 1.78
CA ARG A 55 15.65 -2.36 2.00
C ARG A 55 15.39 -2.47 3.51
N PRO A 56 14.18 -2.14 3.98
CA PRO A 56 13.84 -2.34 5.38
C PRO A 56 13.79 -3.84 5.67
N ASP A 57 14.29 -4.22 6.85
CA ASP A 57 14.01 -5.54 7.39
C ASP A 57 12.52 -5.69 7.73
N ILE A 58 12.09 -6.92 7.99
CA ILE A 58 10.67 -7.24 8.20
C ILE A 58 10.09 -6.54 9.45
N GLU A 59 10.88 -6.34 10.50
CA GLU A 59 10.44 -5.69 11.73
C GLU A 59 10.23 -4.20 11.50
N THR A 60 11.20 -3.54 10.86
CA THR A 60 11.13 -2.14 10.46
C THR A 60 9.95 -1.91 9.51
N LEU A 61 9.76 -2.77 8.51
CA LEU A 61 8.64 -2.68 7.58
C LEU A 61 7.29 -2.80 8.31
N ARG A 62 7.14 -3.81 9.18
CA ARG A 62 5.92 -4.02 9.96
C ARG A 62 5.60 -2.83 10.86
N LYS A 63 6.61 -2.28 11.54
CA LYS A 63 6.47 -1.10 12.39
C LYS A 63 5.97 0.10 11.59
N ARG A 64 6.61 0.42 10.47
CA ARG A 64 6.21 1.55 9.61
C ARG A 64 4.81 1.40 9.04
N ILE A 65 4.43 0.19 8.62
CA ILE A 65 3.07 -0.09 8.15
C ILE A 65 2.04 0.16 9.27
N ARG A 66 2.34 -0.25 10.51
CA ARG A 66 1.47 -0.02 11.67
C ARG A 66 1.32 1.47 11.97
N GLU A 67 2.42 2.22 11.94
CA GLU A 67 2.43 3.67 12.16
C GLU A 67 1.60 4.40 11.10
N LEU A 68 1.74 4.02 9.83
CA LEU A 68 0.91 4.57 8.75
C LEU A 68 -0.56 4.28 8.95
N ASN A 69 -0.91 3.03 9.30
CA ASN A 69 -2.30 2.66 9.57
C ASN A 69 -2.89 3.51 10.70
N PHE A 70 -2.16 3.69 11.80
CA PHE A 70 -2.60 4.52 12.93
C PHE A 70 -2.76 5.99 12.54
N TYR A 71 -1.79 6.54 11.81
CA TYR A 71 -1.84 7.93 11.33
C TYR A 71 -3.11 8.20 10.52
N TYR A 72 -3.42 7.35 9.52
CA TYR A 72 -4.59 7.58 8.68
C TYR A 72 -5.91 7.28 9.40
N GLN A 73 -5.94 6.34 10.35
CA GLN A 73 -7.13 6.13 11.20
C GLN A 73 -7.46 7.38 12.03
N ASN A 74 -6.46 7.98 12.68
CA ASN A 74 -6.68 9.17 13.49
C ASN A 74 -7.06 10.38 12.63
N LYS A 75 -6.37 10.57 11.51
CA LYS A 75 -6.70 11.65 10.56
C LYS A 75 -8.13 11.51 10.05
N SER A 76 -8.56 10.28 9.76
CA SER A 76 -9.95 10.00 9.37
C SER A 76 -10.94 10.34 10.48
N ASN A 77 -10.65 9.99 11.74
CA ASN A 77 -11.55 10.28 12.85
C ASN A 77 -11.66 11.79 13.10
N GLU A 78 -10.54 12.52 13.04
CA GLU A 78 -10.52 13.98 13.15
C GLU A 78 -11.37 14.65 12.05
N LEU A 79 -11.28 14.15 10.81
CA LEU A 79 -12.09 14.66 9.69
C LEU A 79 -13.57 14.34 9.87
N LEU A 80 -13.92 13.15 10.38
CA LEU A 80 -15.30 12.78 10.68
C LEU A 80 -15.90 13.72 11.74
N THR A 81 -15.16 14.00 12.82
CA THR A 81 -15.58 14.95 13.85
C THR A 81 -15.82 16.34 13.27
N LYS A 82 -14.94 16.82 12.38
CA LYS A 82 -15.13 18.12 11.71
C LYS A 82 -16.37 18.17 10.82
N LEU A 83 -16.68 17.07 10.11
CA LEU A 83 -17.90 16.94 9.29
C LEU A 83 -19.18 16.95 10.14
N GLU A 84 -19.13 16.38 11.35
CA GLU A 84 -20.25 16.40 12.30
C GLU A 84 -20.48 17.79 12.91
N GLU A 85 -19.43 18.61 12.99
CA GLU A 85 -19.46 19.96 13.54
C GLU A 85 -19.85 21.04 12.50
N ASP A 86 -19.47 20.87 11.22
CA ASP A 86 -19.75 21.82 10.13
C ASP A 86 -20.70 21.25 9.06
N ASN A 87 -22.00 21.55 9.18
CA ASN A 87 -23.05 21.14 8.21
C ASN A 87 -23.01 21.87 6.84
N ASN A 88 -22.03 22.77 6.61
CA ASN A 88 -21.99 23.66 5.45
C ASN A 88 -20.91 23.29 4.39
N LEU A 89 -20.34 22.10 4.44
CA LEU A 89 -19.31 21.66 3.49
C LEU A 89 -19.88 21.47 2.07
N GLU A 90 -19.21 22.05 1.07
CA GLU A 90 -19.60 21.90 -0.34
C GLU A 90 -19.47 20.43 -0.79
N ILE A 91 -20.40 19.98 -1.63
CA ILE A 91 -20.50 18.58 -2.10
C ILE A 91 -19.19 18.09 -2.74
N GLY A 92 -18.46 18.97 -3.43
CA GLY A 92 -17.17 18.64 -4.07
C GLY A 92 -16.06 18.31 -3.06
N ASP A 93 -16.08 18.96 -1.91
CA ASP A 93 -15.15 18.65 -0.82
C ASP A 93 -15.49 17.28 -0.21
N LEU A 94 -16.79 16.99 -0.02
CA LEU A 94 -17.24 15.69 0.46
C LEU A 94 -16.81 14.52 -0.44
N GLU A 95 -16.90 14.66 -1.76
CA GLU A 95 -16.48 13.61 -2.70
C GLU A 95 -14.97 13.34 -2.61
N TYR A 96 -14.16 14.39 -2.49
CA TYR A 96 -12.72 14.27 -2.28
C TYR A 96 -12.41 13.56 -0.94
N TYR A 97 -13.11 13.92 0.13
CA TYR A 97 -12.94 13.33 1.46
C TYR A 97 -13.38 11.86 1.53
N ILE A 98 -14.53 11.53 0.95
CA ILE A 98 -15.01 10.14 0.88
C ILE A 98 -14.05 9.29 0.05
N ALA A 99 -13.51 9.83 -1.04
CA ALA A 99 -12.53 9.11 -1.84
C ALA A 99 -11.22 8.85 -1.07
N ASP A 100 -10.73 9.81 -0.28
CA ASP A 100 -9.55 9.62 0.56
C ASP A 100 -9.81 8.61 1.69
N TYR A 101 -10.94 8.74 2.40
CA TYR A 101 -11.37 7.80 3.44
C TYR A 101 -11.50 6.37 2.93
N LEU A 102 -12.22 6.17 1.83
CA LEU A 102 -12.42 4.85 1.24
C LEU A 102 -11.09 4.28 0.76
N ARG A 103 -10.22 5.07 0.11
CA ARG A 103 -8.89 4.60 -0.33
C ARG A 103 -8.03 4.15 0.83
N VAL A 104 -7.96 4.93 1.91
CA VAL A 104 -7.26 4.56 3.14
C VAL A 104 -7.84 3.29 3.75
N LYS A 105 -9.17 3.22 3.90
CA LYS A 105 -9.85 2.07 4.49
C LYS A 105 -9.65 0.81 3.67
N PHE A 106 -9.68 0.90 2.34
CA PHE A 106 -9.39 -0.21 1.44
C PHE A 106 -7.93 -0.64 1.51
N ILE A 107 -6.97 0.28 1.58
CA ILE A 107 -5.56 -0.05 1.75
C ILE A 107 -5.33 -0.73 3.10
N ASN A 108 -5.92 -0.22 4.18
CA ASN A 108 -5.81 -0.79 5.53
C ASN A 108 -6.47 -2.18 5.62
N LEU A 109 -7.66 -2.36 5.05
CA LEU A 109 -8.35 -3.65 5.00
C LEU A 109 -7.52 -4.67 4.22
N LYS A 110 -6.95 -4.28 3.07
CA LYS A 110 -6.09 -5.17 2.29
C LYS A 110 -4.75 -5.48 2.97
N ILE A 111 -4.17 -4.54 3.73
CA ILE A 111 -2.98 -4.81 4.55
C ILE A 111 -3.31 -5.81 5.66
N PHE A 112 -4.43 -5.64 6.36
CA PHE A 112 -4.90 -6.53 7.42
C PHE A 112 -5.17 -7.95 6.89
N LEU A 113 -5.93 -8.05 5.78
CA LEU A 113 -6.18 -9.32 5.09
C LEU A 113 -4.87 -9.96 4.59
N ASN A 114 -3.89 -9.14 4.17
CA ASN A 114 -2.60 -9.65 3.74
C ASN A 114 -1.73 -10.17 4.90
N GLN A 115 -1.92 -9.71 6.14
CA GLN A 115 -1.23 -10.32 7.29
C GLN A 115 -1.73 -11.75 7.54
N GLU A 116 -3.04 -12.00 7.39
CA GLU A 116 -3.61 -13.35 7.47
C GLU A 116 -3.15 -14.25 6.31
N THR A 117 -3.08 -13.72 5.07
CA THR A 117 -2.57 -14.51 3.94
C THR A 117 -1.05 -14.67 3.95
N GLN A 118 -0.27 -13.70 4.44
CA GLN A 118 1.18 -13.85 4.61
C GLN A 118 1.54 -14.86 5.69
N GLN A 119 0.75 -15.01 6.76
CA GLN A 119 0.90 -16.13 7.69
C GLN A 119 0.67 -17.49 6.99
N LYS A 120 -0.32 -17.57 6.08
CA LYS A 120 -0.60 -18.79 5.30
C LYS A 120 0.42 -19.06 4.19
N VAL A 121 1.06 -18.03 3.65
CA VAL A 121 2.08 -18.14 2.59
C VAL A 121 3.46 -18.42 3.16
N LEU A 122 3.83 -17.85 4.33
CA LEU A 122 5.06 -18.21 5.05
C LEU A 122 5.09 -19.70 5.43
N LEU A 123 3.94 -20.31 5.74
CA LEU A 123 3.82 -21.75 5.95
C LEU A 123 3.98 -22.61 4.68
N LYS A 124 3.98 -22.01 3.47
CA LYS A 124 4.22 -22.72 2.21
C LYS A 124 5.64 -22.56 1.66
N PHE A 125 6.48 -21.73 2.28
CA PHE A 125 7.85 -21.47 1.85
C PHE A 125 8.92 -21.97 2.86
N VAL A 126 8.53 -22.81 3.81
CA VAL A 126 9.45 -23.51 4.73
C VAL A 126 9.79 -24.94 4.25
N ASP A 127 9.24 -25.38 3.10
CA ASP A 127 9.54 -26.69 2.51
C ASP A 127 10.43 -26.61 1.24
N PHE A 128 11.37 -25.67 1.16
CA PHE A 128 12.53 -25.73 0.25
C PHE A 128 13.74 -24.99 0.81
#